data_AF-A0A1V4YL35-F1
#
_entry.id   AF-A0A1V4YL35-F1
#
_cell.length_a   1.000
_cell.length_b   1.000
_cell.length_c   1.000
_cell.angle_alpha   90.00
_cell.angle_beta   90.00
_cell.angle_gamma   90.00
#
_symmetry.space_group_name_H-M   'P 1'
#
loop_
_entity.id
_entity.type
_entity.pdbx_description
1 polymer ?
#
loop_
_entity_poly.entity_id
_entity_poly.type
_entity_poly.pdbx_seq_one_letter_code
_entity_poly.pdbx_strand_id
1 'polypeptide(L)'
;MDIARQVREKQISLMTQAISTVSQKHGVSRIVAAGIGEFMIIEAAERLGMEYISVAEKWGKEISDVFPAYAAAWLIEKGENRQ
;
A
#
# COMPACT_ATOMS: atom_id res chain seq x y z
N MET A 1 -21.53 17.23 9.29
CA MET A 1 -20.75 16.09 8.72
C MET A 1 -20.55 16.36 7.25
N ASP A 2 -19.33 16.69 6.84
CA ASP A 2 -19.03 17.16 5.48
C ASP A 2 -18.91 16.02 4.47
N ILE A 3 -19.27 16.28 3.21
CA ILE A 3 -19.24 15.31 2.09
C ILE A 3 -17.85 14.70 1.94
N ALA A 4 -16.79 15.49 2.05
CA ALA A 4 -15.41 15.03 1.94
C ALA A 4 -15.09 13.89 2.93
N ARG A 5 -15.55 14.01 4.18
CA ARG A 5 -15.34 12.99 5.21
C ARG A 5 -16.10 11.70 4.89
N GLN A 6 -17.33 11.82 4.37
CA GLN A 6 -18.14 10.66 3.97
C GLN A 6 -17.51 9.91 2.79
N VAL A 7 -16.98 10.64 1.81
CA VAL A 7 -16.29 10.06 0.65
C VAL A 7 -15.02 9.33 1.09
N ARG A 8 -14.18 9.95 1.92
CA ARG A 8 -12.96 9.33 2.46
C ARG A 8 -13.28 8.04 3.22
N GLU A 9 -14.29 8.07 4.09
CA GLU A 9 -14.72 6.90 4.85
C GLU A 9 -15.20 5.77 3.92
N LYS A 10 -15.97 6.10 2.88
CA LYS A 10 -16.41 5.10 1.90
C LYS A 10 -15.23 4.50 1.13
N GLN A 11 -14.23 5.29 0.75
CA GLN A 11 -13.02 4.81 0.07
C GLN A 11 -12.26 3.82 0.95
N ILE A 12 -12.03 4.14 2.22
CA ILE A 12 -11.31 3.27 3.16
C ILE A 12 -12.12 1.99 3.42
N SER A 13 -13.43 2.08 3.59
CA SER A 13 -14.30 0.92 3.79
C SER A 13 -14.26 -0.05 2.59
N LEU A 14 -14.31 0.47 1.36
CA LEU A 14 -14.19 -0.36 0.15
C LEU A 14 -12.80 -1.02 0.06
N MET A 15 -11.74 -0.28 0.36
CA MET A 15 -10.37 -0.80 0.37
C MET A 15 -10.18 -1.88 1.44
N THR A 16 -10.72 -1.67 2.63
CA THR A 16 -10.73 -2.63 3.75
C THR A 16 -11.38 -3.95 3.33
N GLN A 17 -12.55 -3.89 2.67
CA GLN A 17 -13.23 -5.08 2.18
C GLN A 17 -12.43 -5.81 1.09
N ALA A 18 -11.86 -5.07 0.14
CA ALA A 18 -11.04 -5.65 -0.93
C ALA A 18 -9.78 -6.34 -0.37
N ILE A 19 -9.04 -5.67 0.52
CA ILE A 19 -7.86 -6.22 1.18
C ILE A 19 -8.24 -7.49 1.95
N SER A 20 -9.29 -7.44 2.79
CA SER A 20 -9.75 -8.61 3.55
C SER A 20 -10.09 -9.81 2.66
N THR A 21 -10.69 -9.55 1.50
CA THR A 21 -11.11 -10.62 0.58
C THR A 21 -9.89 -11.31 -0.03
N VAL A 22 -8.92 -10.53 -0.51
CA VAL A 22 -7.70 -11.08 -1.11
C VAL A 22 -6.80 -11.72 -0.05
N SER A 23 -6.69 -11.10 1.13
CA SER A 23 -5.85 -11.62 2.22
C SER A 23 -6.33 -12.98 2.72
N GLN A 24 -7.63 -13.15 2.94
CA GLN A 24 -8.23 -14.43 3.34
C GLN A 24 -8.07 -15.50 2.26
N LYS A 25 -8.31 -15.13 0.99
CA LYS A 25 -8.16 -16.06 -0.14
C LYS A 25 -6.75 -16.62 -0.27
N HIS A 26 -5.73 -15.83 0.07
CA HIS A 26 -4.32 -16.18 -0.11
C HIS A 26 -3.56 -16.45 1.19
N GLY A 27 -4.21 -16.38 2.35
CA GLY A 27 -3.57 -16.58 3.65
C GLY A 27 -2.51 -15.53 4.00
N VAL A 28 -2.67 -14.29 3.54
CA VAL A 28 -1.71 -13.20 3.74
C VAL A 28 -2.07 -12.39 4.99
N SER A 29 -1.11 -12.15 5.88
CA SER A 29 -1.29 -11.37 7.11
C SER A 29 -0.56 -10.02 7.12
N ARG A 30 0.26 -9.76 6.10
CA ARG A 30 1.09 -8.55 5.97
C ARG A 30 0.95 -7.92 4.60
N ILE A 31 0.85 -6.59 4.53
CA ILE A 31 0.82 -5.83 3.27
C ILE A 31 1.99 -4.85 3.15
N VAL A 32 2.24 -4.38 1.94
CA VAL A 32 3.15 -3.26 1.65
C VAL A 32 2.31 -2.13 1.06
N ALA A 33 2.42 -0.93 1.63
CA ALA A 33 1.67 0.25 1.23
C ALA A 33 2.60 1.23 0.51
N ALA A 34 2.17 1.76 -0.64
CA ALA A 34 2.93 2.71 -1.44
C ALA A 34 2.00 3.60 -2.28
N GLY A 35 2.53 4.70 -2.81
CA GLY A 35 1.83 5.64 -3.69
C GLY A 35 1.14 6.78 -2.94
N ILE A 36 0.57 7.72 -3.70
CA ILE A 36 -0.03 8.96 -3.17
C ILE A 36 -1.13 8.67 -2.12
N GLY A 37 -1.83 7.54 -2.24
CA GLY A 37 -2.89 7.10 -1.34
C GLY A 37 -2.43 6.22 -0.18
N GLU A 38 -1.13 6.09 0.09
CA GLU A 38 -0.55 5.17 1.07
C GLU A 38 -1.21 5.26 2.45
N PHE A 39 -1.53 6.46 2.92
CA PHE A 39 -2.20 6.68 4.20
C PHE A 39 -3.57 5.99 4.31
N MET A 40 -4.32 5.86 3.20
CA MET A 40 -5.60 5.14 3.20
C MET A 40 -5.41 3.63 3.25
N ILE A 41 -4.35 3.13 2.61
CA ILE A 41 -3.98 1.70 2.63
C ILE A 41 -3.57 1.30 4.05
N ILE A 42 -2.76 2.13 4.72
CA ILE A 42 -2.35 1.94 6.11
C ILE A 42 -3.57 1.90 7.03
N GLU A 43 -4.48 2.89 6.93
CA GLU A 43 -5.68 2.90 7.77
C GLU A 43 -6.57 1.66 7.53
N ALA A 44 -6.68 1.18 6.29
CA ALA A 44 -7.39 -0.05 5.99
C ALA A 44 -6.70 -1.29 6.61
N ALA A 45 -5.37 -1.35 6.61
CA ALA A 45 -4.61 -2.43 7.25
C ALA A 45 -4.79 -2.43 8.77
N GLU A 46 -4.74 -1.25 9.39
CA GLU A 46 -4.94 -1.05 10.83
C GLU A 46 -6.35 -1.51 11.25
N ARG A 47 -7.39 -1.16 10.48
CA ARG A 47 -8.77 -1.62 10.73
C ARG A 47 -8.91 -3.14 10.66
N LEU A 48 -8.08 -3.80 9.86
CA LEU A 48 -8.06 -5.26 9.72
C LEU A 48 -7.13 -5.95 10.74
N GLY A 49 -6.39 -5.19 11.55
CA GLY A 49 -5.35 -5.73 12.43
C GLY A 49 -4.21 -6.42 11.66
N MET A 50 -3.96 -6.01 10.42
CA MET A 50 -2.88 -6.56 9.60
C MET A 50 -1.56 -5.85 9.87
N GLU A 51 -0.46 -6.58 9.71
CA GLU A 51 0.86 -5.97 9.67
C GLU A 51 1.05 -5.21 8.36
N TYR A 52 1.77 -4.08 8.39
CA TYR A 52 2.09 -3.33 7.18
C TYR A 52 3.53 -2.84 7.15
N ILE A 53 4.02 -2.59 5.94
CA ILE A 53 5.26 -1.85 5.68
C ILE A 53 4.89 -0.60 4.88
N SER A 54 5.18 0.57 5.44
CA SER A 54 5.11 1.82 4.69
C SER A 54 6.36 1.99 3.82
N VAL A 55 6.16 2.17 2.51
CA VAL A 55 7.26 2.53 1.61
C VAL A 55 7.74 3.95 1.89
N ALA A 56 6.84 4.88 2.20
CA ALA A 56 7.23 6.25 2.54
C ALA A 56 8.09 6.31 3.79
N GLU A 57 7.78 5.57 4.85
CA GLU A 57 8.59 5.55 6.07
C GLU A 57 9.94 4.87 5.84
N LYS A 58 9.97 3.81 5.03
CA LYS A 58 11.18 2.99 4.86
C LYS A 58 12.16 3.53 3.83
N TRP A 59 11.66 4.11 2.73
CA TRP A 59 12.47 4.58 1.60
C TRP A 59 12.23 6.04 1.24
N GLY A 60 11.34 6.74 1.93
CA GLY A 60 11.04 8.14 1.69
C GLY A 60 9.81 8.33 0.81
N LYS A 61 9.10 9.43 1.07
CA LYS A 61 7.86 9.79 0.37
C LYS A 61 8.03 9.87 -1.15
N GLU A 62 9.14 10.46 -1.60
CA GLU A 62 9.45 10.61 -3.03
C GLU A 62 9.50 9.26 -3.74
N ILE A 63 10.09 8.23 -3.12
CA ILE A 63 10.11 6.86 -3.65
C ILE A 63 8.72 6.25 -3.61
N SER A 64 7.96 6.44 -2.52
CA SER A 64 6.59 5.90 -2.43
C SER A 64 5.68 6.45 -3.53
N ASP A 65 5.74 7.75 -3.79
CA ASP A 65 4.90 8.43 -4.79
C ASP A 65 5.11 7.88 -6.22
N VAL A 66 6.30 7.38 -6.54
CA VAL A 66 6.67 6.82 -7.85
C VAL A 66 7.07 5.33 -7.80
N PHE A 67 6.64 4.62 -6.75
CA PHE A 67 7.18 3.31 -6.40
C PHE A 67 7.21 2.30 -7.56
N PRO A 68 6.17 2.18 -8.43
CA PRO A 68 6.23 1.24 -9.56
C PRO A 68 7.41 1.48 -10.51
N ALA A 69 7.70 2.73 -10.85
CA ALA A 69 8.81 3.08 -11.73
C ALA A 69 10.17 2.84 -11.05
N TYR A 70 10.29 3.22 -9.77
CA TYR A 70 11.50 2.96 -8.99
C TYR A 70 11.78 1.45 -8.86
N ALA A 71 10.77 0.65 -8.50
CA ALA A 71 10.90 -0.78 -8.36
C ALA A 71 11.31 -1.46 -9.67
N ALA A 72 10.73 -1.05 -10.80
CA ALA A 72 11.11 -1.57 -12.12
C ALA A 72 12.58 -1.26 -12.46
N ALA A 73 13.02 -0.02 -12.28
CA ALA A 73 14.41 0.38 -12.53
C ALA A 73 15.39 -0.40 -11.63
N TRP A 74 15.07 -0.53 -10.33
CA TRP A 74 15.89 -1.28 -9.38
C TRP A 74 16.02 -2.75 -9.75
N LEU A 75 14.93 -3.38 -10.22
CA LEU A 75 14.95 -4.78 -10.66
C LEU A 75 15.83 -4.98 -11.88
N ILE A 76 15.83 -4.04 -12.84
CA ILE A 76 16.72 -4.08 -14.02
C ILE A 76 18.17 -3.97 -13.58
N GLU A 77 18.50 -2.94 -12.79
CA GLU A 77 19.87 -2.72 -12.29
C GLU A 77 20.40 -3.94 -11.51
N LYS A 78 19.57 -4.57 -10.67
CA LYS A 78 19.96 -5.78 -9.92
C LYS A 78 20.02 -7.04 -10.79
N GLY A 79 19.24 -7.10 -11.87
CA GLY A 79 19.29 -8.19 -12.84
C GLY A 79 20.56 -8.15 -13.69
N GLU A 80 21.00 -6.96 -14.09
CA GLU A 80 22.24 -6.74 -14.86
C GLU A 80 23.50 -7.02 -14.02
N ASN A 81 23.50 -6.64 -12.74
CA ASN A 81 24.60 -6.90 -11.81
C ASN A 81 24.72 -8.39 -11.36
N ARG A 82 23.88 -9.29 -11.86
CA ARG A 82 23.92 -10.74 -11.60
C ARG A 82 24.47 -11.55 -12.79
N GLN A 83 24.86 -10.89 -13.88
CA GLN A 83 25.62 -11.48 -14.99
C GLN A 83 27.11 -11.18 -14.84
#